data_AF-A0A3M1QU09-F1
#
_entry.id   AF-A0A3M1QU09-F1
#
_cell.length_a   1.000
_cell.length_b   1.000
_cell.length_c   1.000
_cell.angle_alpha   90.00
_cell.angle_beta   90.00
_cell.angle_gamma   90.00
#
_symmetry.space_group_name_H-M   'P 1'
#
loop_
_entity.id
_entity.type
_entity.pdbx_description
1 polymer ?
#
loop_
_entity_poly.entity_id
_entity_poly.type
_entity_poly.pdbx_seq_one_letter_code
_entity_poly.pdbx_strand_id
1 'polypeptide(L)'
;MGLTTAMYTGLTGLSVNQTRIDTIGNNIANVNTHSFKETRTLFQTQFSRLASMGNGPSDTSGGVNPMQFGLGAVVGANQRNFNPGSIENTGIPSDLAIEGDGFFIVRDAEGRQLYTRDGAFSVDSDNRLVTVDGNVVRGFGVDEQFNIIPTVLEDITIPLGTLSVARATETVEMDGDLSAEGTIATQGSVHRTQQFLTEAGAVADADTLLTDLRNAGDLATPLFVDGDTITISGMTKGDRTLPSATFTIGTDGSTLGDFAEWMSTYAGVQDVDGVPGDPGIVIEDGALVFRSNAGEANGFEITGNDFVSSNAAVSLPFSITAEQAANGSGLFTSFTVYDSLGTPVVVTASFALEETAATGPIWRFYLETTDESGLAQSLGTGLVRFDTNGNYLSAEGNQVSLDRSGTGAASPMQFTLDFSQVHGLSTQVS
;
A
#
# COMPACT_ATOMS: atom_id res chain seq x y z
N MET A 1 -49.91 4.39 -76.23
CA MET A 1 -49.36 3.87 -74.95
C MET A 1 -47.83 3.86 -74.85
N GLY A 2 -47.06 4.24 -75.89
CA GLY A 2 -45.58 4.29 -75.81
C GLY A 2 -45.02 5.50 -75.05
N LEU A 3 -45.61 6.68 -75.23
CA LEU A 3 -45.14 7.94 -74.60
C LEU A 3 -45.25 7.94 -73.07
N THR A 4 -46.31 7.36 -72.51
CA THR A 4 -46.50 7.25 -71.05
C THR A 4 -45.45 6.35 -70.40
N THR A 5 -45.03 5.29 -71.09
CA THR A 5 -43.98 4.37 -70.61
C THR A 5 -42.61 5.06 -70.64
N ALA A 6 -42.30 5.81 -71.70
CA ALA A 6 -41.05 6.58 -71.79
C ALA A 6 -40.97 7.69 -70.71
N MET A 7 -42.08 8.39 -70.45
CA MET A 7 -42.17 9.40 -69.38
C MET A 7 -42.00 8.78 -67.99
N TYR A 8 -42.61 7.62 -67.74
CA TYR A 8 -42.46 6.90 -66.47
C TYR A 8 -41.01 6.44 -66.25
N THR A 9 -40.39 5.82 -67.27
CA THR A 9 -38.97 5.44 -67.22
C THR A 9 -38.07 6.66 -66.97
N GLY A 10 -38.32 7.79 -67.64
CA GLY A 10 -37.59 9.04 -67.40
C GLY A 10 -37.77 9.58 -65.97
N LEU A 11 -39.00 9.55 -65.45
CA LEU A 11 -39.31 9.97 -64.07
C LEU A 11 -38.63 9.09 -63.03
N THR A 12 -38.61 7.76 -63.23
CA THR A 12 -37.90 6.84 -62.32
C THR A 12 -36.39 7.12 -62.31
N GLY A 13 -35.80 7.41 -63.49
CA GLY A 13 -34.41 7.83 -63.61
C GLY A 13 -34.11 9.13 -62.87
N LEU A 14 -35.00 10.13 -62.94
CA LEU A 14 -34.86 11.38 -62.20
C LEU A 14 -34.98 11.14 -60.68
N SER A 15 -35.94 10.31 -60.25
CA SER A 15 -36.17 10.02 -58.84
C SER A 15 -34.99 9.30 -58.18
N VAL A 16 -34.40 8.28 -58.83
CA VAL A 16 -33.23 7.59 -58.26
C VAL A 16 -32.00 8.49 -58.20
N ASN A 17 -31.84 9.40 -59.17
CA ASN A 17 -30.75 10.38 -59.14
C ASN A 17 -30.95 11.43 -58.04
N GLN A 18 -32.18 11.85 -57.76
CA GLN A 18 -32.49 12.72 -56.62
C GLN A 18 -32.02 12.08 -55.31
N THR A 19 -32.41 10.83 -55.03
CA THR A 19 -31.95 10.13 -53.81
C THR A 19 -30.44 9.99 -53.72
N ARG A 20 -29.76 9.78 -54.86
CA ARG A 20 -28.29 9.76 -54.90
C ARG A 20 -27.69 11.13 -54.59
N ILE A 21 -28.28 12.21 -55.12
CA ILE A 21 -27.86 13.59 -54.81
C ILE A 21 -28.07 13.88 -53.33
N ASP A 22 -29.20 13.47 -52.74
CA ASP A 22 -29.47 13.64 -51.31
C ASP A 22 -28.44 12.92 -50.45
N THR A 23 -28.07 11.69 -50.84
CA THR A 23 -27.06 10.90 -50.13
C THR A 23 -25.67 11.55 -50.24
N ILE A 24 -25.29 12.04 -51.42
CA ILE A 24 -24.05 12.79 -51.61
C ILE A 24 -24.06 14.08 -50.79
N GLY A 25 -25.18 14.82 -50.80
CA GLY A 25 -25.35 16.03 -50.01
C GLY A 25 -25.19 15.77 -48.52
N ASN A 26 -25.77 14.68 -48.01
CA ASN A 26 -25.60 14.26 -46.61
C ASN A 26 -24.15 13.89 -46.28
N ASN A 27 -23.46 13.16 -47.15
CA ASN A 27 -22.05 12.81 -46.94
C ASN A 27 -21.16 14.06 -46.91
N ILE A 28 -21.39 15.03 -47.82
CA ILE A 28 -20.63 16.29 -47.86
C ILE A 28 -20.91 17.13 -46.60
N ALA A 29 -22.17 17.21 -46.17
CA ALA A 29 -22.55 17.97 -44.98
C ALA A 29 -21.88 17.45 -43.69
N ASN A 30 -21.61 16.14 -43.61
CA ASN A 30 -21.03 15.49 -42.44
C ASN A 30 -19.53 15.19 -42.60
N VAL A 31 -18.84 15.85 -43.54
CA VAL A 31 -17.40 15.59 -43.80
C VAL A 31 -16.50 15.85 -42.58
N ASN A 32 -16.87 16.80 -41.73
CA ASN A 32 -16.13 17.15 -40.52
C ASN A 32 -16.73 16.51 -39.25
N THR A 33 -17.81 15.73 -39.38
CA THR A 33 -18.40 15.05 -38.22
C THR A 33 -17.56 13.84 -37.87
N HIS A 34 -17.01 13.83 -36.66
CA HIS A 34 -16.21 12.71 -36.18
C HIS A 34 -17.01 11.41 -36.26
N SER A 35 -16.33 10.31 -36.62
CA SER A 35 -16.93 8.97 -36.66
C SER A 35 -18.11 8.77 -37.62
N PHE A 36 -18.35 9.71 -38.54
CA PHE A 36 -19.35 9.55 -39.60
C PHE A 36 -18.99 8.41 -40.55
N LYS A 37 -20.00 7.63 -40.97
CA LYS A 37 -19.85 6.54 -41.94
C LYS A 37 -20.59 6.89 -43.22
N GLU A 38 -19.83 7.11 -44.28
CA GLU A 38 -20.35 7.44 -45.62
C GLU A 38 -21.39 6.41 -46.06
N THR A 39 -22.50 6.89 -46.65
CA THR A 39 -23.50 6.02 -47.26
C THR A 39 -23.46 6.14 -48.77
N ARG A 40 -23.62 5.03 -49.50
CA ARG A 40 -23.77 5.01 -50.97
C ARG A 40 -25.11 4.42 -51.38
N THR A 41 -25.76 5.04 -52.37
CA THR A 41 -27.00 4.54 -52.98
C THR A 41 -26.69 3.54 -54.08
N LEU A 42 -27.31 2.36 -54.03
CA LEU A 42 -27.22 1.32 -55.05
C LEU A 42 -28.50 1.32 -55.88
N PHE A 43 -28.36 1.29 -57.21
CA PHE A 43 -29.48 1.24 -58.13
C PHE A 43 -29.76 -0.19 -58.59
N GLN A 44 -31.04 -0.49 -58.83
CA GLN A 44 -31.49 -1.75 -59.40
C GLN A 44 -32.45 -1.48 -60.56
N THR A 45 -32.47 -2.37 -61.56
CA THR A 45 -33.41 -2.26 -62.66
C THR A 45 -34.78 -2.75 -62.23
N GLN A 46 -35.84 -2.11 -62.71
CA GLN A 46 -37.19 -2.65 -62.58
C GLN A 46 -37.40 -3.82 -63.53
N PHE A 47 -38.32 -4.71 -63.18
CA PHE A 47 -38.62 -5.90 -63.99
C PHE A 47 -38.98 -5.51 -65.43
N SER A 48 -38.31 -6.10 -66.42
CA SER A 48 -38.56 -5.80 -67.83
C SER A 48 -39.88 -6.40 -68.31
N ARG A 49 -40.64 -5.66 -69.12
CA ARG A 49 -41.84 -6.20 -69.78
C ARG A 49 -41.45 -6.94 -71.05
N LEU A 50 -41.82 -8.21 -71.17
CA LEU A 50 -41.66 -9.01 -72.38
C LEU A 50 -42.78 -8.69 -73.38
N ALA A 51 -42.42 -8.26 -74.58
CA ALA A 51 -43.35 -7.97 -75.67
C ALA A 51 -43.45 -9.12 -76.68
N SER A 52 -42.37 -9.88 -76.88
CA SER A 52 -42.37 -11.14 -77.63
C SER A 52 -41.37 -12.10 -76.99
N MET A 53 -41.75 -13.36 -76.85
CA MET A 53 -40.79 -14.41 -76.51
C MET A 53 -39.91 -14.69 -77.73
N GLY A 54 -38.63 -14.96 -77.49
CA GLY A 54 -37.75 -15.45 -78.54
C GLY A 54 -38.08 -16.89 -78.89
N ASN A 55 -37.93 -17.25 -80.16
CA ASN A 55 -38.15 -18.61 -80.64
C ASN A 55 -36.93 -19.08 -81.43
N GLY A 56 -36.56 -20.35 -81.30
CA GLY A 56 -35.48 -20.97 -82.07
C GLY A 56 -35.80 -21.06 -83.58
N PRO A 57 -34.78 -21.23 -84.44
CA PRO A 57 -34.97 -21.41 -85.88
C PRO A 57 -35.75 -22.70 -86.20
N SER A 58 -36.50 -22.67 -87.31
CA SER A 58 -37.26 -23.80 -87.88
C SER A 58 -36.82 -24.07 -89.32
N ASP A 59 -37.25 -25.18 -89.92
CA ASP A 59 -36.89 -25.58 -91.30
C ASP A 59 -37.23 -24.54 -92.38
N THR A 60 -38.14 -23.61 -92.09
CA THR A 60 -38.60 -22.57 -93.05
C THR A 60 -38.39 -21.13 -92.56
N SER A 61 -37.84 -20.90 -91.35
CA SER A 61 -37.63 -19.55 -90.81
C SER A 61 -36.48 -19.49 -89.80
N GLY A 62 -35.70 -18.41 -89.82
CA GLY A 62 -34.65 -18.13 -88.82
C GLY A 62 -35.22 -17.86 -87.42
N GLY A 63 -34.34 -17.95 -86.41
CA GLY A 63 -34.68 -17.67 -85.01
C GLY A 63 -34.92 -16.18 -84.77
N VAL A 64 -35.75 -15.87 -83.77
CA VAL A 64 -36.08 -14.48 -83.37
C VAL A 64 -35.72 -14.26 -81.90
N ASN A 65 -35.11 -13.11 -81.61
CA ASN A 65 -34.74 -12.73 -80.24
C ASN A 65 -35.97 -12.28 -79.43
N PRO A 66 -35.98 -12.49 -78.11
CA PRO A 66 -37.01 -11.93 -77.25
C PRO A 66 -36.95 -10.40 -77.29
N MET A 67 -38.11 -9.77 -77.45
CA MET A 67 -38.25 -8.32 -77.38
C MET A 67 -38.67 -7.96 -75.96
N GLN A 68 -37.80 -7.31 -75.21
CA GLN A 68 -38.06 -6.85 -73.85
C GLN A 68 -37.88 -5.33 -73.73
N PHE A 69 -38.76 -4.70 -72.95
CA PHE A 69 -38.69 -3.28 -72.62
C PHE A 69 -38.36 -3.11 -71.14
N GLY A 70 -37.25 -2.42 -70.83
CA GLY A 70 -36.92 -2.05 -69.46
C GLY A 70 -37.89 -1.00 -68.92
N LEU A 71 -38.37 -1.19 -67.69
CA LEU A 71 -39.32 -0.28 -67.03
C LEU A 71 -38.64 0.80 -66.15
N GLY A 72 -37.32 0.95 -66.28
CA GLY A 72 -36.53 1.96 -65.56
C GLY A 72 -35.74 1.40 -64.38
N ALA A 73 -35.45 2.26 -63.42
CA ALA A 73 -34.59 1.96 -62.27
C ALA A 73 -35.29 2.31 -60.95
N VAL A 74 -34.85 1.68 -59.86
CA VAL A 74 -35.26 1.94 -58.48
C VAL A 74 -34.04 1.97 -57.57
N VAL A 75 -34.17 2.57 -56.40
CA VAL A 75 -33.17 2.46 -55.34
C VAL A 75 -33.27 1.06 -54.73
N GLY A 76 -32.19 0.30 -54.80
CA GLY A 76 -32.12 -1.05 -54.23
C GLY A 76 -31.76 -1.04 -52.75
N ALA A 77 -30.73 -0.28 -52.38
CA ALA A 77 -30.31 -0.12 -50.99
C ALA A 77 -29.44 1.13 -50.81
N ASN A 78 -29.43 1.65 -49.57
CA ASN A 78 -28.42 2.59 -49.11
C ASN A 78 -27.45 1.81 -48.20
N GLN A 79 -26.19 1.71 -48.61
CA GLN A 79 -25.18 0.94 -47.91
C GLN A 79 -24.19 1.86 -47.20
N ARG A 80 -23.99 1.66 -45.89
CA ARG A 80 -22.92 2.33 -45.13
C ARG A 80 -21.57 1.70 -45.42
N ASN A 81 -20.54 2.53 -45.56
CA ASN A 81 -19.16 2.12 -45.69
C ASN A 81 -18.47 2.20 -44.30
N PHE A 82 -17.95 1.08 -43.83
CA PHE A 82 -17.30 0.98 -42.51
C PHE A 82 -15.79 1.19 -42.52
N ASN A 83 -15.18 1.44 -43.69
CA ASN A 83 -13.75 1.68 -43.79
C ASN A 83 -13.25 2.72 -42.77
N PRO A 84 -12.08 2.51 -42.15
CA PRO A 84 -11.50 3.46 -41.21
C PRO A 84 -11.12 4.76 -41.95
N GLY A 85 -11.28 5.89 -41.25
CA GLY A 85 -10.79 7.19 -41.68
C GLY A 85 -9.37 7.46 -41.16
N SER A 86 -8.85 8.65 -41.45
CA SER A 86 -7.62 9.13 -40.82
C SER A 86 -7.87 9.50 -39.35
N ILE A 87 -6.92 9.16 -38.48
CA ILE A 87 -6.94 9.55 -37.07
C ILE A 87 -6.15 10.85 -36.93
N GLU A 88 -6.72 11.82 -36.19
CA GLU A 88 -6.05 13.07 -35.82
C GLU A 88 -5.82 13.08 -34.30
N ASN A 89 -4.68 13.59 -33.85
CA ASN A 89 -4.36 13.69 -32.44
C ASN A 89 -4.91 15.00 -31.86
N THR A 90 -5.73 14.93 -30.80
CA THR A 90 -6.35 16.10 -30.15
C THR A 90 -5.57 16.58 -28.93
N GLY A 91 -4.68 15.75 -28.36
CA GLY A 91 -3.95 16.06 -27.13
C GLY A 91 -4.78 15.99 -25.85
N ILE A 92 -6.05 15.60 -25.93
CA ILE A 92 -6.94 15.41 -24.77
C ILE A 92 -6.88 13.93 -24.36
N PRO A 93 -6.53 13.59 -23.10
CA PRO A 93 -6.38 12.20 -22.68
C PRO A 93 -7.66 11.36 -22.72
N SER A 94 -8.84 12.00 -22.62
CA SER A 94 -10.13 11.33 -22.67
C SER A 94 -10.64 11.09 -24.10
N ASP A 95 -9.99 11.66 -25.11
CA ASP A 95 -10.34 11.44 -26.51
C ASP A 95 -9.70 10.14 -27.00
N LEU A 96 -10.53 9.19 -27.41
CA LEU A 96 -10.10 7.87 -27.83
C LEU A 96 -10.54 7.56 -29.27
N ALA A 97 -9.68 6.87 -30.02
CA ALA A 97 -9.99 6.37 -31.35
C ALA A 97 -9.67 4.87 -31.44
N ILE A 98 -10.55 4.10 -32.09
CA ILE A 98 -10.33 2.68 -32.32
C ILE A 98 -9.65 2.50 -33.68
N GLU A 99 -8.44 1.96 -33.68
CA GLU A 99 -7.78 1.47 -34.89
C GLU A 99 -8.29 0.06 -35.23
N GLY A 100 -8.95 -0.07 -36.38
CA GLY A 100 -9.54 -1.34 -36.85
C GLY A 100 -11.04 -1.48 -36.57
N ASP A 101 -11.48 -2.73 -36.42
CA ASP A 101 -12.87 -3.08 -36.20
C ASP A 101 -13.21 -3.09 -34.71
N GLY A 102 -14.29 -2.38 -34.33
CA GLY A 102 -14.74 -2.31 -32.94
C GLY A 102 -15.74 -1.17 -32.71
N PHE A 103 -16.41 -1.14 -31.57
CA PHE A 103 -17.26 -0.02 -31.17
C PHE A 103 -17.14 0.17 -29.67
N PHE A 104 -17.28 1.42 -29.21
CA PHE A 104 -17.48 1.72 -27.80
C PHE A 104 -18.90 1.36 -27.41
N ILE A 105 -19.03 0.80 -26.21
CA ILE A 105 -20.32 0.46 -25.62
C ILE A 105 -20.72 1.60 -24.69
N VAL A 106 -21.90 2.16 -24.90
CA VAL A 106 -22.43 3.24 -24.06
C VAL A 106 -23.83 2.91 -23.59
N ARG A 107 -24.26 3.54 -22.50
CA ARG A 107 -25.60 3.40 -21.93
C ARG A 107 -26.34 4.72 -21.95
N ASP A 108 -27.53 4.69 -22.51
CA ASP A 108 -28.53 5.77 -22.49
C ASP A 108 -29.13 5.94 -21.08
N ALA A 109 -29.67 7.12 -20.77
CA ALA A 109 -30.49 7.40 -19.59
C ALA A 109 -31.61 6.37 -19.36
N GLU A 110 -32.17 5.77 -20.41
CA GLU A 110 -33.17 4.69 -20.34
C GLU A 110 -32.58 3.31 -20.00
N GLY A 111 -31.26 3.21 -19.80
CA GLY A 111 -30.55 1.98 -19.46
C GLY A 111 -30.23 1.07 -20.66
N ARG A 112 -30.48 1.53 -21.89
CA ARG A 112 -30.24 0.77 -23.11
C ARG A 112 -28.77 0.81 -23.52
N GLN A 113 -28.26 -0.33 -23.96
CA GLN A 113 -26.92 -0.43 -24.51
C GLN A 113 -26.90 0.02 -25.97
N LEU A 114 -26.06 1.00 -26.26
CA LEU A 114 -25.82 1.56 -27.59
C LEU A 114 -24.35 1.38 -27.99
N TYR A 115 -24.08 1.52 -29.28
CA TYR A 115 -22.75 1.40 -29.84
C TYR A 115 -22.38 2.69 -30.58
N THR A 116 -21.22 3.24 -30.27
CA THR A 116 -20.68 4.42 -30.95
C THR A 116 -19.25 4.18 -31.38
N ARG A 117 -18.83 4.87 -32.45
CA ARG A 117 -17.42 4.98 -32.84
C ARG A 117 -16.83 6.31 -32.37
N ASP A 118 -17.68 7.26 -31.98
CA ASP A 118 -17.25 8.52 -31.41
C ASP A 118 -16.62 8.27 -30.04
N GLY A 119 -15.41 8.77 -29.85
CA GLY A 119 -14.65 8.65 -28.62
C GLY A 119 -14.31 9.99 -28.00
N ALA A 120 -15.07 11.05 -28.33
CA ALA A 120 -15.07 12.30 -27.59
C ALA A 120 -15.75 12.11 -26.22
N PHE A 121 -14.97 11.73 -25.22
CA PHE A 121 -15.46 11.49 -23.87
C PHE A 121 -15.04 12.60 -22.91
N SER A 122 -15.89 12.87 -21.92
CA SER A 122 -15.62 13.78 -20.81
C SER A 122 -16.01 13.14 -19.48
N VAL A 123 -15.48 13.67 -18.38
CA VAL A 123 -15.81 13.19 -17.04
C VAL A 123 -16.93 14.06 -16.46
N ASP A 124 -17.99 13.42 -15.96
CA ASP A 124 -19.11 14.12 -15.31
C ASP A 124 -18.85 14.43 -13.82
N SER A 125 -19.80 15.08 -13.15
CA SER A 125 -19.69 15.42 -11.72
C SER A 125 -19.63 14.21 -10.78
N ASP A 126 -20.14 13.06 -11.24
CA ASP A 126 -20.10 11.79 -10.51
C ASP A 126 -18.83 10.99 -10.87
N ASN A 127 -17.85 11.63 -11.52
CA ASN A 127 -16.60 11.03 -11.99
C ASN A 127 -16.79 9.92 -13.04
N ARG A 128 -17.94 9.84 -13.72
CA ARG A 128 -18.19 8.86 -14.77
C ARG A 128 -17.73 9.37 -16.12
N LEU A 129 -17.24 8.47 -16.96
CA LEU A 129 -16.89 8.79 -18.34
C LEU A 129 -18.17 8.82 -19.20
N VAL A 130 -18.47 9.97 -19.80
CA VAL A 130 -19.68 10.21 -20.59
C VAL A 130 -19.35 10.73 -21.99
N THR A 131 -20.21 10.43 -22.96
CA THR A 131 -20.18 11.04 -24.30
C THR A 131 -20.73 12.47 -24.28
N VAL A 132 -20.55 13.22 -25.37
CA VAL A 132 -21.18 14.56 -25.57
C VAL A 132 -22.71 14.53 -25.39
N ASP A 133 -23.37 13.42 -25.75
CA ASP A 133 -24.82 13.24 -25.59
C ASP A 133 -25.25 12.87 -24.15
N GLY A 134 -24.31 12.73 -23.22
CA GLY A 134 -24.58 12.33 -21.83
C GLY A 134 -24.74 10.82 -21.61
N ASN A 135 -24.51 9.99 -22.64
CA ASN A 135 -24.47 8.53 -22.47
C ASN A 135 -23.23 8.10 -21.70
N VAL A 136 -23.38 7.15 -20.78
CA VAL A 136 -22.28 6.66 -19.92
C VAL A 136 -21.51 5.56 -20.63
N VAL A 137 -20.17 5.67 -20.66
CA VAL A 137 -19.30 4.66 -21.28
C VAL A 137 -19.22 3.43 -20.39
N ARG A 138 -19.36 2.26 -21.01
CA ARG A 138 -19.24 0.97 -20.33
C ARG A 138 -17.95 0.27 -20.67
N GLY A 139 -17.40 -0.41 -19.67
CA GLY A 139 -16.23 -1.25 -19.81
C GLY A 139 -16.12 -2.21 -18.65
N PHE A 140 -14.94 -2.77 -18.48
CA PHE A 140 -14.65 -3.67 -17.37
C PHE A 140 -14.20 -2.86 -16.16
N GLY A 141 -14.83 -3.10 -15.02
CA GLY A 141 -14.43 -2.50 -13.74
C GLY A 141 -13.10 -3.05 -13.22
N VAL A 142 -12.62 -2.47 -12.14
CA VAL A 142 -11.45 -2.94 -11.38
C VAL A 142 -11.88 -3.43 -10.00
N ASP A 143 -11.24 -4.48 -9.49
CA ASP A 143 -11.41 -4.93 -8.10
C ASP A 143 -10.66 -4.00 -7.11
N GLU A 144 -10.80 -4.28 -5.81
CA GLU A 144 -10.09 -3.57 -4.73
C GLU A 144 -8.56 -3.67 -4.84
N GLN A 145 -8.04 -4.62 -5.63
CA GLN A 145 -6.62 -4.82 -5.90
C GLN A 145 -6.19 -4.22 -7.25
N PHE A 146 -7.03 -3.41 -7.89
CA PHE A 146 -6.81 -2.77 -9.20
C PHE A 146 -6.67 -3.74 -10.38
N ASN A 147 -7.11 -4.99 -10.26
CA ASN A 147 -7.17 -5.92 -11.39
C ASN A 147 -8.46 -5.71 -12.18
N ILE A 148 -8.35 -5.77 -13.51
CA ILE A 148 -9.50 -5.68 -14.41
C ILE A 148 -10.35 -6.94 -14.25
N ILE A 149 -11.66 -6.78 -14.08
CA ILE A 149 -12.63 -7.89 -14.03
C ILE A 149 -13.31 -8.01 -15.40
N PRO A 150 -12.85 -8.91 -16.31
CA PRO A 150 -13.33 -8.98 -17.68
C PRO A 150 -14.72 -9.62 -17.83
N THR A 151 -15.41 -9.97 -16.74
CA THR A 151 -16.65 -10.75 -16.76
C THR A 151 -17.92 -9.91 -16.70
N VAL A 152 -17.85 -8.66 -16.23
CA VAL A 152 -19.03 -7.80 -16.04
C VAL A 152 -18.80 -6.43 -16.67
N LEU A 153 -19.77 -5.99 -17.47
CA LEU A 153 -19.80 -4.64 -18.06
C LEU A 153 -20.43 -3.66 -17.07
N GLU A 154 -19.62 -2.73 -16.60
CA GLU A 154 -20.00 -1.69 -15.63
C GLU A 154 -19.76 -0.30 -16.22
N ASP A 155 -20.30 0.71 -15.55
CA ASP A 155 -20.09 2.10 -15.93
C ASP A 155 -18.70 2.56 -15.49
N ILE A 156 -17.91 3.09 -16.42
CA ILE A 156 -16.54 3.52 -16.11
C ILE A 156 -16.58 4.77 -15.25
N THR A 157 -16.01 4.66 -14.05
CA THR A 157 -15.87 5.77 -13.08
C THR A 157 -14.39 5.98 -12.79
N ILE A 158 -13.92 7.22 -12.93
CA ILE A 158 -12.52 7.63 -12.71
C ILE A 158 -12.47 8.48 -11.44
N PRO A 159 -12.23 7.89 -10.26
CA PRO A 159 -12.17 8.64 -9.00
C PRO A 159 -10.98 9.63 -9.01
N LEU A 160 -11.24 10.88 -9.41
CA LEU A 160 -10.24 11.95 -9.42
C LEU A 160 -10.06 12.50 -8.00
N GLY A 161 -8.85 12.40 -7.46
CA GLY A 161 -8.47 13.05 -6.20
C GLY A 161 -8.92 12.36 -4.90
N THR A 162 -9.54 11.18 -4.97
CA THR A 162 -10.03 10.45 -3.78
C THR A 162 -9.17 9.25 -3.37
N LEU A 163 -8.13 8.92 -4.15
CA LEU A 163 -7.26 7.76 -3.89
C LEU A 163 -5.78 8.15 -3.89
N SER A 164 -5.30 8.87 -2.88
CA SER A 164 -3.97 8.54 -2.36
C SER A 164 -4.20 7.39 -1.38
N VAL A 165 -4.18 6.16 -1.89
CA VAL A 165 -4.26 5.00 -1.01
C VAL A 165 -2.95 4.97 -0.24
N ALA A 166 -2.96 5.48 0.99
CA ALA A 166 -1.90 5.17 1.92
C ALA A 166 -1.87 3.64 2.06
N ARG A 167 -0.73 3.05 1.73
CA ARG A 167 -0.52 1.60 1.86
C ARG A 167 0.45 1.41 2.99
N ALA A 168 0.08 0.55 3.92
CA ALA A 168 0.98 0.15 4.98
C ALA A 168 2.24 -0.48 4.37
N THR A 169 3.41 -0.17 4.92
CA THR A 169 4.67 -0.79 4.50
C THR A 169 4.60 -2.30 4.76
N GLU A 170 4.89 -3.12 3.74
CA GLU A 170 4.89 -4.59 3.82
C GLU A 170 6.31 -5.18 3.91
N THR A 171 7.30 -4.49 3.34
CA THR A 171 8.69 -4.95 3.28
C THR A 171 9.64 -3.79 3.52
N VAL A 172 10.70 -4.04 4.29
CA VAL A 172 11.82 -3.13 4.51
C VAL A 172 13.10 -3.84 4.09
N GLU A 173 13.72 -3.35 3.03
CA GLU A 173 15.03 -3.85 2.59
C GLU A 173 16.14 -3.15 3.38
N MET A 174 17.04 -3.95 3.96
CA MET A 174 18.22 -3.47 4.67
C MET A 174 19.48 -3.82 3.86
N ASP A 175 20.36 -2.84 3.73
CA ASP A 175 21.65 -2.93 3.05
C ASP A 175 22.73 -2.39 3.98
N GLY A 176 23.85 -3.09 4.08
CA GLY A 176 24.97 -2.71 4.94
C GLY A 176 25.90 -3.86 5.32
N ASP A 177 27.01 -3.49 5.95
CA ASP A 177 28.06 -4.43 6.38
C ASP A 177 28.05 -4.61 7.90
N LEU A 178 28.03 -5.85 8.36
CA LEU A 178 28.16 -6.27 9.77
C LEU A 178 29.50 -7.00 9.96
N SER A 179 30.47 -6.35 10.61
CA SER A 179 31.82 -6.92 10.76
C SER A 179 31.93 -7.98 11.86
N ALA A 180 32.39 -9.17 11.50
CA ALA A 180 32.61 -10.28 12.45
C ALA A 180 33.87 -10.13 13.32
N GLU A 181 34.66 -9.07 13.17
CA GLU A 181 35.89 -8.81 13.96
C GLU A 181 35.60 -8.31 15.39
N GLY A 182 34.32 -8.16 15.72
CA GLY A 182 33.86 -7.68 17.01
C GLY A 182 34.01 -8.68 18.17
N THR A 183 33.78 -8.19 19.38
CA THR A 183 33.65 -9.05 20.56
C THR A 183 32.24 -9.63 20.60
N ILE A 184 32.10 -10.89 21.00
CA ILE A 184 30.78 -11.51 21.18
C ILE A 184 30.03 -10.83 22.34
N ALA A 185 28.78 -10.46 22.09
CA ALA A 185 27.84 -9.95 23.07
C ALA A 185 27.25 -11.09 23.88
N THR A 186 27.78 -11.32 25.08
CA THR A 186 27.31 -12.35 26.00
C THR A 186 26.40 -11.78 27.10
N GLN A 187 26.42 -10.47 27.31
CA GLN A 187 25.73 -9.81 28.41
C GLN A 187 25.36 -8.35 28.10
N GLY A 188 24.27 -7.88 28.71
CA GLY A 188 23.91 -6.47 28.79
C GLY A 188 24.52 -5.76 30.00
N SER A 189 24.23 -4.48 30.13
CA SER A 189 24.55 -3.70 31.33
C SER A 189 23.56 -4.02 32.45
N VAL A 190 24.04 -4.04 33.69
CA VAL A 190 23.21 -4.24 34.89
C VAL A 190 23.35 -3.04 35.80
N HIS A 191 22.22 -2.41 36.10
CA HIS A 191 22.11 -1.32 37.07
C HIS A 191 21.14 -1.72 38.17
N ARG A 192 21.49 -1.46 39.43
CA ARG A 192 20.67 -1.82 40.59
C ARG A 192 20.33 -0.58 41.40
N THR A 193 19.07 -0.43 41.80
CA THR A 193 18.66 0.62 42.75
C THR A 193 19.11 0.30 44.17
N GLN A 194 18.94 1.24 45.09
CA GLN A 194 18.92 0.90 46.51
C GLN A 194 17.84 -0.14 46.82
N GLN A 195 18.03 -0.86 47.92
CA GLN A 195 16.99 -1.74 48.47
C GLN A 195 15.84 -0.90 49.02
N PHE A 196 14.62 -1.25 48.60
CA PHE A 196 13.38 -0.69 49.11
C PHE A 196 12.83 -1.55 50.24
N LEU A 197 12.30 -0.89 51.25
CA LEU A 197 11.63 -1.52 52.39
C LEU A 197 10.20 -0.96 52.51
N THR A 198 9.30 -1.73 53.14
CA THR A 198 7.97 -1.26 53.54
C THR A 198 8.04 -0.44 54.83
N GLU A 199 6.94 0.22 55.23
CA GLU A 199 6.85 0.87 56.54
C GLU A 199 7.17 -0.08 57.71
N ALA A 200 6.83 -1.36 57.57
CA ALA A 200 7.12 -2.41 58.55
C ALA A 200 8.58 -2.92 58.51
N GLY A 201 9.41 -2.42 57.59
CA GLY A 201 10.80 -2.81 57.40
C GLY A 201 10.98 -4.15 56.67
N ALA A 202 9.93 -4.67 56.01
CA ALA A 202 10.05 -5.85 55.14
C ALA A 202 10.66 -5.46 53.80
N VAL A 203 11.40 -6.38 53.17
CA VAL A 203 11.95 -6.20 51.82
C VAL A 203 10.80 -6.11 50.82
N ALA A 204 10.82 -5.09 49.95
CA ALA A 204 9.78 -4.91 48.94
C ALA A 204 9.82 -6.03 47.89
N ASP A 205 8.66 -6.36 47.35
CA ASP A 205 8.46 -7.30 46.24
C ASP A 205 7.60 -6.67 45.13
N ALA A 206 7.27 -7.44 44.10
CA ALA A 206 6.46 -6.98 42.97
C ALA A 206 5.05 -6.51 43.37
N ASP A 207 4.47 -7.09 44.42
CA ASP A 207 3.11 -6.79 44.88
C ASP A 207 3.08 -5.58 45.83
N THR A 208 4.25 -5.10 46.26
CA THR A 208 4.37 -3.96 47.18
C THR A 208 3.93 -2.66 46.49
N LEU A 209 3.04 -1.91 47.13
CA LEU A 209 2.56 -0.62 46.63
C LEU A 209 3.68 0.42 46.57
N LEU A 210 3.73 1.22 45.52
CA LEU A 210 4.72 2.30 45.38
C LEU A 210 4.65 3.31 46.53
N THR A 211 3.46 3.54 47.10
CA THR A 211 3.26 4.44 48.24
C THR A 211 3.73 3.87 49.58
N ASP A 212 3.95 2.55 49.68
CA ASP A 212 4.54 1.91 50.86
C ASP A 212 6.07 1.80 50.76
N LEU A 213 6.67 2.16 49.62
CA LEU A 213 8.12 2.12 49.47
C LEU A 213 8.80 3.18 50.34
N ARG A 214 9.83 2.74 51.06
CA ARG A 214 10.71 3.52 51.92
C ARG A 214 12.17 3.25 51.57
N ASN A 215 13.03 4.22 51.90
CA ASN A 215 14.47 4.03 51.81
C ASN A 215 14.97 3.35 53.09
N ALA A 216 15.94 2.43 52.98
CA ALA A 216 16.53 1.76 54.15
C ALA A 216 17.11 2.73 55.20
N GLY A 217 17.53 3.93 54.78
CA GLY A 217 18.01 4.97 55.68
C GLY A 217 16.92 5.82 56.36
N ASP A 218 15.68 5.80 55.86
CA ASP A 218 14.55 6.54 56.41
C ASP A 218 13.22 5.81 56.11
N LEU A 219 12.69 5.14 57.13
CA LEU A 219 11.41 4.43 57.06
C LEU A 219 10.19 5.32 57.35
N ALA A 220 10.40 6.55 57.83
CA ALA A 220 9.30 7.45 58.21
C ALA A 220 8.70 8.17 57.00
N THR A 221 9.50 8.39 55.96
CA THR A 221 9.08 9.16 54.78
C THR A 221 8.78 8.25 53.59
N PRO A 222 7.55 8.25 53.04
CA PRO A 222 7.27 7.55 51.79
C PRO A 222 8.07 8.13 50.63
N LEU A 223 8.61 7.27 49.77
CA LEU A 223 9.25 7.70 48.51
C LEU A 223 8.23 8.37 47.58
N PHE A 224 6.98 7.88 47.61
CA PHE A 224 5.90 8.34 46.73
C PHE A 224 4.57 8.45 47.47
N VAL A 225 3.71 9.36 46.99
CA VAL A 225 2.33 9.54 47.47
C VAL A 225 1.37 9.36 46.29
N ASP A 226 0.11 9.03 46.57
CA ASP A 226 -0.93 8.90 45.54
C ASP A 226 -1.02 10.17 44.66
N GLY A 227 -0.98 9.98 43.34
CA GLY A 227 -1.01 11.05 42.36
C GLY A 227 0.35 11.68 42.04
N ASP A 228 1.44 11.21 42.66
CA ASP A 228 2.78 11.61 42.26
C ASP A 228 3.14 11.07 40.87
N THR A 229 4.01 11.79 40.18
CA THR A 229 4.54 11.42 38.87
C THR A 229 6.05 11.21 38.94
N ILE A 230 6.53 10.13 38.32
CA ILE A 230 7.94 9.85 38.12
C ILE A 230 8.25 10.20 36.66
N THR A 231 9.06 11.23 36.45
CA THR A 231 9.55 11.60 35.12
C THR A 231 10.95 11.08 34.91
N ILE A 232 11.16 10.46 33.76
CA ILE A 232 12.46 9.95 33.34
C ILE A 232 12.97 10.83 32.21
N SER A 233 14.21 11.27 32.34
CA SER A 233 14.89 12.07 31.32
C SER A 233 16.38 11.87 31.40
N GLY A 234 17.06 11.71 30.27
CA GLY A 234 18.53 11.63 30.23
C GLY A 234 19.10 10.21 30.21
N MET A 235 18.27 9.19 30.42
CA MET A 235 18.67 7.78 30.26
C MET A 235 19.17 7.52 28.82
N THR A 236 20.30 6.82 28.70
CA THR A 236 20.86 6.43 27.40
C THR A 236 20.86 4.92 27.21
N LYS A 237 20.79 4.50 25.95
CA LYS A 237 20.91 3.12 25.47
C LYS A 237 21.94 3.10 24.35
N GLY A 238 23.14 2.61 24.64
CA GLY A 238 24.33 2.85 23.82
C GLY A 238 24.55 4.36 23.67
N ASP A 239 24.69 4.81 22.43
CA ASP A 239 24.85 6.25 22.11
C ASP A 239 23.51 6.99 21.95
N ARG A 240 22.37 6.34 22.22
CA ARG A 240 21.03 6.90 22.00
C ARG A 240 20.44 7.41 23.31
N THR A 241 20.06 8.69 23.37
CA THR A 241 19.24 9.20 24.48
C THR A 241 17.80 8.79 24.28
N LEU A 242 17.19 8.15 25.28
CA LEU A 242 15.78 7.80 25.24
C LEU A 242 14.92 9.07 25.44
N PRO A 243 13.77 9.16 24.76
CA PRO A 243 12.81 10.25 24.98
C PRO A 243 12.35 10.31 26.45
N SER A 244 11.92 11.48 26.91
CA SER A 244 11.39 11.60 28.26
C SER A 244 10.01 10.94 28.38
N ALA A 245 9.78 10.20 29.44
CA ALA A 245 8.47 9.61 29.74
C ALA A 245 8.07 9.86 31.20
N THR A 246 6.76 9.85 31.45
CA THR A 246 6.21 10.08 32.79
C THR A 246 5.29 8.94 33.19
N PHE A 247 5.59 8.31 34.31
CA PHE A 247 4.72 7.38 34.98
C PHE A 247 3.93 8.09 36.07
N THR A 248 2.62 7.88 36.13
CA THR A 248 1.75 8.44 37.18
C THR A 248 1.36 7.34 38.15
N ILE A 249 1.57 7.59 39.44
CA ILE A 249 1.20 6.66 40.50
C ILE A 249 -0.31 6.76 40.70
N GLY A 250 -1.00 5.70 40.28
CA GLY A 250 -2.45 5.65 40.29
C GLY A 250 -3.01 5.64 41.70
N THR A 251 -4.16 6.29 41.89
CA THR A 251 -4.93 6.27 43.15
C THR A 251 -5.52 4.90 43.47
N ASP A 252 -5.46 3.97 42.52
CA ASP A 252 -6.03 2.62 42.62
C ASP A 252 -5.00 1.56 43.07
N GLY A 253 -3.78 2.00 43.44
CA GLY A 253 -2.75 1.15 44.05
C GLY A 253 -1.72 0.59 43.07
N SER A 254 -0.99 1.47 42.37
CA SER A 254 0.15 1.05 41.53
C SER A 254 1.24 0.36 42.36
N THR A 255 1.67 -0.81 41.89
CA THR A 255 2.68 -1.64 42.53
C THR A 255 4.09 -1.40 41.96
N LEU A 256 5.11 -1.89 42.67
CA LEU A 256 6.49 -1.90 42.16
C LEU A 256 6.62 -2.76 40.89
N GLY A 257 5.82 -3.83 40.78
CA GLY A 257 5.72 -4.66 39.57
C GLY A 257 5.20 -3.89 38.37
N ASP A 258 4.12 -3.12 38.54
CA ASP A 258 3.56 -2.30 37.45
C ASP A 258 4.57 -1.26 36.94
N PHE A 259 5.35 -0.66 37.86
CA PHE A 259 6.42 0.26 37.48
C PHE A 259 7.56 -0.45 36.74
N ALA A 260 7.94 -1.66 37.16
CA ALA A 260 8.96 -2.45 36.48
C ALA A 260 8.54 -2.85 35.06
N GLU A 261 7.27 -3.22 34.85
CA GLU A 261 6.70 -3.53 33.53
C GLU A 261 6.58 -2.28 32.63
N TRP A 262 6.14 -1.16 33.20
CA TRP A 262 6.15 0.11 32.48
C TRP A 262 7.57 0.51 32.06
N MET A 263 8.55 0.32 32.96
CA MET A 263 9.96 0.59 32.65
C MET A 263 10.50 -0.35 31.57
N SER A 264 10.13 -1.63 31.57
CA SER A 264 10.62 -2.60 30.57
C SER A 264 10.10 -2.23 29.19
N THR A 265 8.86 -1.76 29.14
CA THR A 265 8.22 -1.19 27.94
C THR A 265 8.87 0.13 27.53
N TYR A 266 9.19 1.03 28.47
CA TYR A 266 9.85 2.30 28.18
C TYR A 266 11.26 2.12 27.60
N ALA A 267 12.04 1.18 28.13
CA ALA A 267 13.42 0.95 27.75
C ALA A 267 13.58 0.00 26.54
N GLY A 268 12.48 -0.57 26.02
CA GLY A 268 12.46 -1.48 24.88
C GLY A 268 13.29 -2.75 25.11
N VAL A 269 13.16 -3.35 26.30
CA VAL A 269 13.90 -4.57 26.66
C VAL A 269 13.16 -5.80 26.14
N GLN A 270 13.90 -6.76 25.57
CA GLN A 270 13.34 -8.02 25.07
C GLN A 270 13.42 -9.10 26.15
N ASP A 271 12.49 -9.09 27.10
CA ASP A 271 12.39 -10.12 28.14
C ASP A 271 11.78 -11.42 27.56
N VAL A 272 12.61 -12.15 26.79
CA VAL A 272 12.25 -13.42 26.15
C VAL A 272 13.35 -14.45 26.35
N ASP A 273 12.94 -15.70 26.57
CA ASP A 273 13.86 -16.83 26.77
C ASP A 273 14.82 -17.00 25.59
N GLY A 274 16.09 -17.28 25.89
CA GLY A 274 17.12 -17.56 24.88
C GLY A 274 17.81 -16.32 24.29
N VAL A 275 17.65 -15.16 24.93
CA VAL A 275 18.44 -13.96 24.65
C VAL A 275 19.65 -13.90 25.60
N PRO A 276 20.87 -13.63 25.12
CA PRO A 276 22.05 -13.53 25.99
C PRO A 276 21.89 -12.48 27.10
N GLY A 277 22.25 -12.84 28.33
CA GLY A 277 22.28 -11.93 29.47
C GLY A 277 20.97 -11.74 30.22
N ASP A 278 19.93 -12.55 29.92
CA ASP A 278 18.61 -12.54 30.56
C ASP A 278 18.08 -11.10 30.78
N PRO A 279 17.89 -10.35 29.68
CA PRO A 279 17.51 -8.95 29.74
C PRO A 279 16.10 -8.77 30.30
N GLY A 280 15.91 -7.77 31.14
CA GLY A 280 14.64 -7.54 31.82
C GLY A 280 14.79 -6.49 32.92
N ILE A 281 13.66 -5.94 33.36
CA ILE A 281 13.62 -5.08 34.55
C ILE A 281 12.90 -5.87 35.62
N VAL A 282 13.67 -6.38 36.57
CA VAL A 282 13.21 -7.36 37.57
C VAL A 282 13.45 -6.83 38.97
N ILE A 283 12.74 -7.39 39.94
CA ILE A 283 12.89 -7.05 41.35
C ILE A 283 13.66 -8.19 42.03
N GLU A 284 14.83 -7.88 42.57
CA GLU A 284 15.69 -8.84 43.27
C GLU A 284 16.13 -8.27 44.61
N ASP A 285 15.90 -9.03 45.68
CA ASP A 285 16.22 -8.64 47.06
C ASP A 285 15.67 -7.25 47.44
N GLY A 286 14.52 -6.88 46.88
CA GLY A 286 13.84 -5.60 47.08
C GLY A 286 14.49 -4.40 46.40
N ALA A 287 15.39 -4.61 45.44
CA ALA A 287 15.88 -3.57 44.54
C ALA A 287 15.34 -3.81 43.12
N LEU A 288 15.14 -2.73 42.36
CA LEU A 288 14.92 -2.81 40.92
C LEU A 288 16.27 -3.02 40.24
N VAL A 289 16.33 -4.04 39.39
CA VAL A 289 17.52 -4.42 38.61
C VAL A 289 17.19 -4.23 37.14
N PHE A 290 17.88 -3.29 36.52
CA PHE A 290 17.78 -2.98 35.10
C PHE A 290 18.82 -3.78 34.34
N ARG A 291 18.38 -4.76 33.55
CA ARG A 291 19.24 -5.53 32.64
C ARG A 291 18.92 -5.14 31.20
N SER A 292 19.90 -4.60 30.50
CA SER A 292 19.72 -4.24 29.09
C SER A 292 19.82 -5.46 28.18
N ASN A 293 19.36 -5.32 26.93
CA ASN A 293 19.68 -6.28 25.87
C ASN A 293 21.22 -6.39 25.70
N ALA A 294 21.71 -7.53 25.24
CA ALA A 294 23.14 -7.73 25.01
C ALA A 294 23.68 -6.83 23.90
N GLY A 295 24.98 -6.49 24.00
CA GLY A 295 25.70 -5.62 23.06
C GLY A 295 25.89 -4.21 23.59
N GLU A 296 27.06 -3.61 23.31
CA GLU A 296 27.39 -2.24 23.71
C GLU A 296 26.36 -1.21 23.19
N ALA A 297 25.85 -1.40 21.97
CA ALA A 297 24.82 -0.55 21.37
C ALA A 297 23.46 -0.56 22.13
N ASN A 298 23.25 -1.57 22.98
CA ASN A 298 22.04 -1.70 23.81
C ASN A 298 22.30 -1.44 25.29
N GLY A 299 23.54 -1.19 25.70
CA GLY A 299 23.89 -0.97 27.11
C GLY A 299 23.20 0.26 27.66
N PHE A 300 22.61 0.16 28.84
CA PHE A 300 22.06 1.31 29.52
C PHE A 300 23.14 2.12 30.21
N GLU A 301 23.02 3.44 30.18
CA GLU A 301 23.60 4.30 31.22
C GLU A 301 22.46 5.00 31.94
N ILE A 302 22.39 4.72 33.25
CA ILE A 302 21.31 5.17 34.11
C ILE A 302 21.93 5.71 35.39
N THR A 303 21.46 6.88 35.81
CA THR A 303 21.85 7.51 37.06
C THR A 303 20.61 7.86 37.87
N GLY A 304 20.77 8.04 39.19
CA GLY A 304 19.67 8.47 40.05
C GLY A 304 19.09 9.84 39.66
N ASN A 305 19.85 10.67 38.94
CA ASN A 305 19.39 11.99 38.48
C ASN A 305 18.42 11.90 37.29
N ASP A 306 18.40 10.77 36.59
CA ASP A 306 17.52 10.58 35.43
C ASP A 306 16.06 10.38 35.86
N PHE A 307 15.81 10.11 37.13
CA PHE A 307 14.47 9.93 37.72
C PHE A 307 14.14 11.09 38.64
N VAL A 308 13.10 11.85 38.26
CA VAL A 308 12.61 12.97 39.05
C VAL A 308 11.17 12.69 39.48
N SER A 309 10.93 12.71 40.78
CA SER A 309 9.59 12.59 41.38
C SER A 309 8.98 13.98 41.61
N SER A 310 7.66 14.09 41.46
CA SER A 310 6.90 15.28 41.89
C SER A 310 6.80 15.42 43.42
N ASN A 311 7.16 14.38 44.17
CA ASN A 311 7.14 14.40 45.62
C ASN A 311 8.18 15.40 46.16
N ALA A 312 7.72 16.51 46.74
CA ALA A 312 8.61 17.55 47.27
C ALA A 312 9.49 17.08 48.45
N ALA A 313 9.13 15.99 49.13
CA ALA A 313 9.94 15.41 50.20
C ALA A 313 11.10 14.55 49.66
N VAL A 314 10.92 13.92 48.50
CA VAL A 314 11.89 13.02 47.86
C VAL A 314 11.88 13.24 46.35
N SER A 315 12.60 14.26 45.89
CA SER A 315 12.64 14.62 44.46
C SER A 315 13.46 13.67 43.59
N LEU A 316 14.44 12.97 44.18
CA LEU A 316 15.27 11.95 43.54
C LEU A 316 15.02 10.61 44.27
N PRO A 317 14.07 9.80 43.80
CA PRO A 317 13.62 8.63 44.53
C PRO A 317 14.61 7.46 44.49
N PHE A 318 15.54 7.44 43.53
CA PHE A 318 16.43 6.31 43.29
C PHE A 318 17.91 6.70 43.38
N SER A 319 18.69 5.84 44.02
CA SER A 319 20.14 5.78 43.98
C SER A 319 20.51 4.53 43.19
N ILE A 320 21.12 4.72 42.02
CA ILE A 320 21.41 3.65 41.08
C ILE A 320 22.91 3.39 41.06
N THR A 321 23.29 2.12 41.15
CA THR A 321 24.66 1.63 41.05
C THR A 321 24.80 0.75 39.82
N ALA A 322 25.77 1.06 38.96
CA ALA A 322 26.16 0.20 37.86
C ALA A 322 26.97 -0.99 38.38
N GLU A 323 26.43 -2.20 38.27
CA GLU A 323 27.08 -3.44 38.70
C GLU A 323 27.88 -4.08 37.56
N GLN A 324 27.42 -3.89 36.32
CA GLN A 324 27.99 -4.52 35.14
C GLN A 324 27.81 -3.64 33.91
N ALA A 325 28.85 -3.55 33.07
CA ALA A 325 28.76 -2.93 31.75
C ALA A 325 28.31 -3.95 30.69
N ALA A 326 27.63 -3.45 29.65
CA ALA A 326 27.35 -4.25 28.45
C ALA A 326 28.66 -4.60 27.74
N ASN A 327 28.69 -5.75 27.06
CA ASN A 327 29.83 -6.15 26.25
C ASN A 327 29.41 -6.51 24.83
N GLY A 328 30.41 -6.60 23.96
CA GLY A 328 30.24 -7.10 22.62
C GLY A 328 29.90 -6.02 21.61
N SER A 329 30.40 -6.22 20.40
CA SER A 329 30.24 -5.27 19.33
C SER A 329 28.78 -5.24 18.86
N GLY A 330 28.28 -4.03 18.67
CA GLY A 330 26.95 -3.79 18.16
C GLY A 330 26.89 -2.50 17.37
N LEU A 331 25.83 -2.36 16.60
CA LEU A 331 25.51 -1.15 15.84
C LEU A 331 24.00 -0.99 15.81
N PHE A 332 23.53 0.21 15.50
CA PHE A 332 22.10 0.44 15.33
C PHE A 332 21.84 1.25 14.08
N THR A 333 20.63 1.10 13.54
CA THR A 333 20.12 1.89 12.42
C THR A 333 18.65 2.16 12.61
N SER A 334 18.15 3.27 12.09
CA SER A 334 16.73 3.62 12.14
C SER A 334 16.15 3.77 10.74
N PHE A 335 14.89 3.36 10.59
CA PHE A 335 14.13 3.45 9.36
C PHE A 335 12.69 3.86 9.67
N THR A 336 12.00 4.39 8.67
CA THR A 336 10.61 4.83 8.80
C THR A 336 9.70 3.91 8.02
N VAL A 337 8.68 3.36 8.68
CA VAL A 337 7.58 2.62 8.06
C VAL A 337 6.32 3.48 8.06
N TYR A 338 5.41 3.25 7.12
CA TYR A 338 4.15 3.99 7.03
C TYR A 338 2.98 3.07 7.36
N ASP A 339 2.03 3.55 8.17
CA ASP A 339 0.82 2.81 8.49
C ASP A 339 -0.24 2.89 7.37
N SER A 340 -1.39 2.23 7.56
CA SER A 340 -2.49 2.22 6.59
C SER A 340 -3.14 3.59 6.34
N LEU A 341 -2.84 4.59 7.17
CA LEU A 341 -3.28 5.98 7.02
C LEU A 341 -2.16 6.89 6.49
N GLY A 342 -0.94 6.35 6.33
CA GLY A 342 0.23 7.07 5.82
C GLY A 342 1.00 7.82 6.92
N THR A 343 0.74 7.51 8.19
CA THR A 343 1.49 8.10 9.31
C THR A 343 2.87 7.44 9.39
N PRO A 344 3.96 8.23 9.45
CA PRO A 344 5.30 7.69 9.60
C PRO A 344 5.54 7.18 11.03
N VAL A 345 6.10 5.98 11.15
CA VAL A 345 6.53 5.36 12.40
C VAL A 345 8.02 5.04 12.27
N VAL A 346 8.82 5.54 13.23
CA VAL A 346 10.26 5.28 13.25
C VAL A 346 10.53 3.99 14.02
N VAL A 347 11.24 3.07 13.39
CA VAL A 347 11.71 1.82 13.98
C VAL A 347 13.23 1.87 14.03
N THR A 348 13.80 1.50 15.16
CA THR A 348 15.24 1.34 15.35
C THR A 348 15.57 -0.14 15.48
N ALA A 349 16.54 -0.58 14.68
CA ALA A 349 17.11 -1.90 14.74
C ALA A 349 18.52 -1.82 15.35
N SER A 350 18.73 -2.46 16.49
CA SER A 350 20.04 -2.63 17.12
C SER A 350 20.54 -4.05 16.87
N PHE A 351 21.78 -4.20 16.41
CA PHE A 351 22.43 -5.47 16.13
C PHE A 351 23.51 -5.75 17.17
N ALA A 352 23.60 -6.99 17.64
CA ALA A 352 24.64 -7.48 18.54
C ALA A 352 25.22 -8.79 18.00
N LEU A 353 26.55 -8.89 17.99
CA LEU A 353 27.25 -10.08 17.51
C LEU A 353 27.15 -11.21 18.54
N GLU A 354 26.46 -12.29 18.23
CA GLU A 354 26.22 -13.40 19.17
C GLU A 354 27.21 -14.55 18.95
N GLU A 355 27.65 -14.78 17.72
CA GLU A 355 28.60 -15.84 17.41
C GLU A 355 29.54 -15.43 16.26
N THR A 356 30.84 -15.64 16.43
CA THR A 356 31.89 -15.36 15.43
C THR A 356 32.35 -16.60 14.66
N ALA A 357 31.65 -17.73 14.80
CA ALA A 357 32.21 -19.07 14.57
C ALA A 357 32.67 -19.40 13.14
N ALA A 358 33.45 -20.49 13.06
CA ALA A 358 34.05 -21.10 11.86
C ALA A 358 33.07 -21.52 10.73
N THR A 359 31.76 -21.39 10.96
CA THR A 359 30.68 -21.67 9.99
C THR A 359 29.96 -20.42 9.48
N GLY A 360 30.35 -19.23 9.93
CA GLY A 360 29.78 -17.92 9.55
C GLY A 360 29.25 -17.13 10.77
N PRO A 361 29.29 -15.79 10.76
CA PRO A 361 28.86 -14.97 11.88
C PRO A 361 27.33 -15.00 12.07
N ILE A 362 26.88 -14.93 13.33
CA ILE A 362 25.48 -14.79 13.71
C ILE A 362 25.29 -13.49 14.46
N TRP A 363 24.33 -12.69 13.99
CA TRP A 363 23.95 -11.43 14.58
C TRP A 363 22.52 -11.50 15.10
N ARG A 364 22.31 -11.03 16.32
CA ARG A 364 20.98 -10.81 16.85
C ARG A 364 20.56 -9.38 16.58
N PHE A 365 19.35 -9.19 16.08
CA PHE A 365 18.76 -7.86 15.98
C PHE A 365 17.65 -7.69 17.04
N TYR A 366 17.51 -6.46 17.50
CA TYR A 366 16.50 -6.00 18.44
C TYR A 366 15.75 -4.86 17.78
N LEU A 367 14.42 -4.99 17.66
CA LEU A 367 13.58 -3.97 17.06
C LEU A 367 12.80 -3.24 18.13
N GLU A 368 12.84 -1.92 18.00
CA GLU A 368 12.18 -0.99 18.91
C GLU A 368 11.52 0.10 18.08
N THR A 369 10.35 0.55 18.50
CA THR A 369 9.74 1.77 17.94
C THR A 369 9.48 2.74 19.05
N THR A 370 9.46 4.03 18.72
CA THR A 370 9.02 5.06 19.67
C THR A 370 7.63 5.49 19.27
N ASP A 371 6.67 5.33 20.17
CA ASP A 371 5.31 5.81 19.94
C ASP A 371 5.20 7.34 20.13
N GLU A 372 4.01 7.90 19.87
CA GLU A 372 3.74 9.33 20.05
C GLU A 372 3.80 9.77 21.52
N SER A 373 3.75 8.81 22.46
CA SER A 373 3.88 9.02 23.90
C SER A 373 5.33 9.07 24.37
N GLY A 374 6.30 8.80 23.48
CA GLY A 374 7.72 8.71 23.82
C GLY A 374 8.11 7.41 24.51
N LEU A 375 7.32 6.34 24.42
CA LEU A 375 7.65 5.03 24.94
C LEU A 375 8.34 4.20 23.84
N ALA A 376 9.51 3.62 24.14
CA ALA A 376 10.22 2.77 23.20
C ALA A 376 9.67 1.33 23.23
N GLN A 377 8.56 1.08 22.55
CA GLN A 377 7.96 -0.25 22.47
C GLN A 377 8.89 -1.26 21.77
N SER A 378 9.11 -2.37 22.45
CA SER A 378 9.76 -3.56 21.91
C SER A 378 8.88 -4.19 20.81
N LEU A 379 9.43 -4.39 19.62
CA LEU A 379 8.75 -5.03 18.48
C LEU A 379 9.17 -6.48 18.23
N GLY A 380 10.30 -6.89 18.79
CA GLY A 380 10.77 -8.26 18.77
C GLY A 380 12.28 -8.37 18.54
N THR A 381 12.76 -9.62 18.58
CA THR A 381 14.16 -9.97 18.30
C THR A 381 14.23 -11.14 17.35
N GLY A 382 15.34 -11.24 16.63
CA GLY A 382 15.60 -12.32 15.71
C GLY A 382 17.08 -12.49 15.44
N LEU A 383 17.41 -13.54 14.68
CA LEU A 383 18.78 -13.89 14.32
C LEU A 383 18.98 -13.73 12.82
N VAL A 384 20.09 -13.12 12.42
CA VAL A 384 20.59 -13.11 11.03
C VAL A 384 21.83 -13.98 10.97
N ARG A 385 21.80 -14.97 10.09
CA ARG A 385 22.89 -15.92 9.87
C ARG A 385 23.57 -15.62 8.54
N PHE A 386 24.89 -15.60 8.55
CA PHE A 386 25.72 -15.44 7.37
C PHE A 386 26.53 -16.70 7.10
N ASP A 387 26.95 -16.91 5.85
CA ASP A 387 27.93 -17.93 5.49
C ASP A 387 29.36 -17.50 5.87
N THR A 388 30.34 -18.39 5.68
CA THR A 388 31.76 -18.09 5.96
C THR A 388 32.35 -17.01 5.04
N ASN A 389 31.69 -16.69 3.92
CA ASN A 389 32.10 -15.65 2.98
C ASN A 389 31.39 -14.30 3.27
N GLY A 390 30.50 -14.26 4.27
CA GLY A 390 29.72 -13.09 4.64
C GLY A 390 28.46 -12.85 3.81
N ASN A 391 27.97 -13.83 3.07
CA ASN A 391 26.67 -13.72 2.39
C ASN A 391 25.54 -14.09 3.33
N TYR A 392 24.40 -13.42 3.18
CA TYR A 392 23.16 -13.75 3.89
C TYR A 392 22.72 -15.20 3.62
N LEU A 393 22.40 -15.94 4.70
CA LEU A 393 21.90 -17.31 4.62
C LEU A 393 20.40 -17.38 4.98
N SER A 394 20.05 -16.82 6.14
CA SER A 394 18.68 -16.85 6.67
C SER A 394 18.50 -15.84 7.79
N ALA A 395 17.27 -15.36 7.97
CA ALA A 395 16.84 -14.63 9.15
C ALA A 395 15.68 -15.34 9.85
N GLU A 396 15.72 -15.35 11.17
CA GLU A 396 14.64 -15.79 12.05
C GLU A 396 14.06 -14.55 12.75
N GLY A 397 12.75 -14.50 13.00
CA GLY A 397 12.11 -13.35 13.66
C GLY A 397 12.04 -12.08 12.81
N ASN A 398 12.24 -12.16 11.50
CA ASN A 398 12.24 -11.02 10.58
C ASN A 398 10.83 -10.53 10.18
N GLN A 399 9.77 -11.21 10.62
CA GLN A 399 8.40 -10.73 10.50
C GLN A 399 8.04 -9.96 11.77
N VAL A 400 7.73 -8.68 11.59
CA VAL A 400 7.49 -7.73 12.68
C VAL A 400 6.02 -7.40 12.75
N SER A 401 5.46 -7.40 13.96
CA SER A 401 4.07 -7.01 14.21
C SER A 401 4.07 -5.77 15.09
N LEU A 402 3.57 -4.67 14.54
CA LEU A 402 3.44 -3.38 15.21
C LEU A 402 1.98 -3.17 15.62
N ASP A 403 1.72 -3.02 16.91
CA ASP A 403 0.38 -2.64 17.37
C ASP A 403 0.13 -1.15 17.08
N ARG A 404 -1.00 -0.89 16.42
CA ARG A 404 -1.49 0.47 16.10
C ARG A 404 -2.86 0.72 16.74
N SER A 405 -3.22 -0.04 17.77
CA SER A 405 -4.46 0.16 18.53
C SER A 405 -4.56 1.62 19.02
N GLY A 406 -5.75 2.21 18.92
CA GLY A 406 -5.98 3.61 19.32
C GLY A 406 -5.62 4.69 18.28
N THR A 407 -4.93 4.37 17.20
CA THR A 407 -4.55 5.35 16.15
C THR A 407 -5.57 5.47 15.00
N GLY A 408 -6.56 4.56 14.95
CA GLY A 408 -7.52 4.47 13.85
C GLY A 408 -6.98 3.79 12.58
N ALA A 409 -5.68 3.46 12.54
CA ALA A 409 -5.08 2.63 11.51
C ALA A 409 -5.43 1.14 11.69
N ALA A 410 -5.23 0.34 10.63
CA ALA A 410 -5.33 -1.11 10.73
C ALA A 410 -4.29 -1.64 11.72
N SER A 411 -4.72 -2.48 12.66
CA SER A 411 -3.86 -3.10 13.67
C SER A 411 -4.09 -4.62 13.73
N PRO A 412 -3.05 -5.45 13.86
CA PRO A 412 -1.62 -5.08 13.84
C PRO A 412 -1.12 -4.79 12.42
N MET A 413 -0.21 -3.83 12.30
CA MET A 413 0.56 -3.62 11.08
C MET A 413 1.68 -4.66 11.03
N GLN A 414 1.78 -5.40 9.93
CA GLN A 414 2.82 -6.41 9.76
C GLN A 414 3.74 -6.04 8.59
N PHE A 415 5.05 -6.11 8.82
CA PHE A 415 6.05 -5.93 7.78
C PHE A 415 7.20 -6.93 7.95
N THR A 416 7.87 -7.25 6.85
CA THR A 416 9.00 -8.17 6.83
C THR A 416 10.30 -7.41 6.59
N LEU A 417 11.32 -7.70 7.40
CA LEU A 417 12.68 -7.24 7.17
C LEU A 417 13.37 -8.19 6.19
N ASP A 418 13.85 -7.63 5.07
CA ASP A 418 14.70 -8.33 4.13
C ASP A 418 16.17 -7.97 4.36
N PHE A 419 16.96 -8.97 4.73
CA PHE A 419 18.39 -8.86 4.99
C PHE A 419 19.23 -9.41 3.81
N SER A 420 18.62 -9.67 2.65
CA SER A 420 19.30 -10.27 1.49
C SER A 420 20.49 -9.47 0.96
N GLN A 421 20.50 -8.15 1.17
CA GLN A 421 21.59 -7.25 0.80
C GLN A 421 22.57 -6.95 1.95
N VAL A 422 22.36 -7.53 3.14
CA VAL A 422 23.29 -7.35 4.26
C VAL A 422 24.45 -8.33 4.11
N HIS A 423 25.66 -7.83 4.35
CA HIS A 423 26.89 -8.62 4.30
C HIS A 423 27.52 -8.79 5.68
N GLY A 424 27.77 -10.01 6.10
CA GLY A 424 28.48 -10.35 7.33
C GLY A 424 29.98 -10.51 7.09
N LEU A 425 30.70 -9.41 6.81
CA LEU A 425 32.12 -9.47 6.43
C LEU A 425 32.95 -10.29 7.43
N SER A 426 33.48 -11.43 6.94
CA SER A 426 34.48 -12.26 7.61
C SER A 426 35.85 -11.96 7.01
N THR A 427 36.60 -11.05 7.61
CA THR A 427 38.01 -10.83 7.26
C THR A 427 38.90 -11.78 8.05
N GLN A 428 38.76 -13.09 7.83
CA GLN A 428 39.90 -13.97 8.11
C GLN A 428 40.88 -13.86 6.93
N VAL A 429 41.63 -12.76 6.88
CA VAL A 429 42.85 -12.72 6.06
C VAL A 429 43.84 -13.68 6.71
N SER A 430 44.16 -14.75 5.99
CA SER A 430 45.16 -15.77 6.32
C SER A 430 46.53 -15.20 6.65
#